data_AF-A0A929F1V6-F1
#
_entry.id   AF-A0A929F1V6-F1
#
_cell.length_a   1.000
_cell.length_b   1.000
_cell.length_c   1.000
_cell.angle_alpha   90.00
_cell.angle_beta   90.00
_cell.angle_gamma   90.00
#
_symmetry.space_group_name_H-M   'P 1'
#
loop_
_entity.id
_entity.type
_entity.pdbx_description
1 polymer ?
#
loop_
_entity_poly.entity_id
_entity_poly.type
_entity_poly.pdbx_seq_one_letter_code
_entity_poly.pdbx_strand_id
1 'polypeptide(L)'
;MAEQDDGKSPLTQPFNIRDCALVSLATGYRAQNLREFKEGLLRVHEGSIYHHFWGRFLEPQFDEPEYSNDFAAWVYHRLNEKALAEKLSVIDP
;
A
#
# COMPACT_ATOMS: atom_id res chain seq x y z
N MET A 1 36.37 23.58 -18.82
CA MET A 1 35.42 24.43 -18.10
C MET A 1 35.08 23.66 -16.84
N ALA A 2 35.63 24.08 -15.72
CA ALA A 2 35.61 23.33 -14.47
C ALA A 2 34.19 23.38 -13.87
N GLU A 3 33.61 22.21 -13.57
CA GLU A 3 32.45 22.12 -12.68
C GLU A 3 32.92 22.58 -11.30
N GLN A 4 32.39 23.72 -10.86
CA GLN A 4 32.58 24.25 -9.53
C GLN A 4 31.90 23.30 -8.54
N ASP A 5 32.74 22.61 -7.77
CA ASP A 5 32.39 21.98 -6.50
C ASP A 5 32.10 23.11 -5.49
N ASP A 6 30.87 23.63 -5.53
CA ASP A 6 30.36 24.57 -4.55
C ASP A 6 30.26 23.83 -3.21
N GLY A 7 31.16 24.17 -2.29
CA GLY A 7 31.18 23.76 -0.88
C GLY A 7 29.92 24.18 -0.11
N LYS A 8 28.78 23.62 -0.48
CA LYS A 8 27.52 23.66 0.26
C LYS A 8 27.62 22.62 1.36
N SER A 9 27.61 23.07 2.61
CA SER A 9 27.23 22.20 3.73
C SER A 9 25.99 21.40 3.32
N PRO A 10 25.92 20.07 3.57
CA PRO A 10 24.83 19.20 3.12
C PRO A 10 23.43 19.60 3.63
N LEU A 11 23.35 20.66 4.45
CA LEU A 11 22.15 21.25 5.03
C LEU A 11 21.51 22.37 4.17
N THR A 12 22.01 22.67 2.96
CA THR A 12 21.52 23.79 2.12
C THR A 12 20.72 23.40 0.88
N GLN A 13 20.30 22.14 0.76
CA GLN A 13 19.31 21.77 -0.27
C GLN A 13 17.89 22.15 0.21
N PRO A 14 17.10 22.89 -0.58
CA PRO A 14 15.74 23.24 -0.19
C PRO A 14 14.84 21.99 -0.14
N PHE A 15 13.97 21.91 0.87
CA PHE A 15 12.94 20.89 0.96
C PHE A 15 11.85 21.17 -0.09
N ASN A 16 11.64 20.23 -1.00
CA ASN A 16 10.65 20.37 -2.07
C ASN A 16 9.39 19.57 -1.71
N ILE A 17 8.28 20.27 -1.52
CA ILE A 17 6.96 19.66 -1.40
C ILE A 17 6.49 19.27 -2.80
N ARG A 18 6.04 18.03 -2.97
CA ARG A 18 5.50 17.50 -4.23
C ARG A 18 4.13 16.89 -3.96
N ASP A 19 3.24 17.00 -4.94
CA ASP A 19 2.01 16.26 -4.99
C ASP A 19 2.16 15.03 -5.89
N CYS A 20 1.20 14.12 -5.77
CA CYS A 20 1.05 13.00 -6.67
C CYS A 20 -0.43 12.64 -6.82
N ALA A 21 -0.78 12.02 -7.94
CA ALA A 21 -2.08 11.41 -8.13
C ALA A 21 -1.87 9.91 -8.33
N LEU A 22 -2.68 9.10 -7.64
CA LEU A 22 -2.67 7.66 -7.84
C LEU A 22 -3.47 7.31 -9.09
N VAL A 23 -2.96 6.34 -9.85
CA VAL A 23 -3.67 5.73 -10.97
C VAL A 23 -3.73 4.23 -10.71
N SER A 24 -4.92 3.73 -10.40
CA SER A 24 -5.15 2.31 -10.15
C SER A 24 -5.23 1.54 -11.47
N LEU A 25 -4.38 0.52 -11.61
CA LEU A 25 -4.37 -0.39 -12.75
C LEU A 25 -4.76 -1.80 -12.29
N ALA A 26 -5.72 -2.41 -12.98
CA ALA A 26 -6.09 -3.79 -12.70
C ALA A 26 -4.94 -4.73 -13.09
N THR A 27 -4.43 -5.49 -12.12
CA THR A 27 -3.30 -6.43 -12.31
C THR A 27 -3.73 -7.78 -12.89
N GLY A 28 -5.04 -8.06 -12.95
CA GLY A 28 -5.59 -9.33 -13.42
C GLY A 28 -5.56 -10.46 -12.39
N TYR A 29 -4.89 -10.29 -11.25
CA TYR A 29 -4.90 -11.27 -10.16
C TYR A 29 -6.23 -11.23 -9.41
N ARG A 30 -6.76 -12.43 -9.11
CA ARG A 30 -7.99 -12.62 -8.35
C ARG A 30 -7.77 -13.77 -7.37
N ALA A 31 -8.43 -13.67 -6.22
CA ALA A 31 -8.41 -14.71 -5.20
C ALA A 31 -9.82 -14.95 -4.66
N GLN A 32 -10.20 -16.22 -4.51
CA GLN A 32 -11.45 -16.66 -3.88
C GLN A 32 -11.20 -17.40 -2.56
N ASN A 33 -9.95 -17.74 -2.26
CA ASN A 33 -9.55 -18.46 -1.06
C ASN A 33 -8.12 -18.06 -0.63
N LEU A 34 -7.70 -18.49 0.56
CA LEU A 34 -6.39 -18.16 1.13
C LEU A 34 -5.20 -18.69 0.31
N ARG A 35 -5.38 -19.82 -0.39
CA ARG A 35 -4.31 -20.37 -1.24
C ARG A 35 -4.05 -19.45 -2.43
N GLU A 36 -5.10 -19.11 -3.17
CA GLU A 36 -5.02 -18.17 -4.30
C GLU A 36 -4.53 -16.79 -3.84
N PHE A 37 -5.00 -16.33 -2.68
CA PHE A 37 -4.55 -15.07 -2.10
C PHE A 37 -3.03 -15.06 -1.85
N LYS A 38 -2.51 -16.09 -1.17
CA LYS A 38 -1.07 -16.23 -0.94
C LYS A 38 -0.29 -16.32 -2.26
N GLU A 39 -0.78 -17.10 -3.22
CA GLU A 39 -0.13 -17.22 -4.54
C GLU A 39 -0.14 -15.90 -5.31
N GLY A 40 -1.22 -15.13 -5.22
CA GLY A 40 -1.33 -13.79 -5.80
C GLY A 40 -0.33 -12.82 -5.18
N LEU A 41 -0.24 -12.78 -3.84
CA LEU A 41 0.71 -11.92 -3.12
C LEU A 41 2.17 -12.19 -3.51
N LEU A 42 2.53 -13.45 -3.78
CA LEU A 42 3.89 -13.82 -4.18
C LEU A 42 4.23 -13.46 -5.64
N ARG A 43 3.23 -13.11 -6.46
CA ARG A 43 3.40 -12.89 -7.91
C ARG A 43 3.08 -11.48 -8.36
N VAL A 44 2.20 -10.79 -7.64
CA VAL A 44 1.78 -9.44 -8.00
C VAL A 44 2.92 -8.44 -7.82
N HIS A 45 2.90 -7.37 -8.61
CA HIS A 45 3.82 -6.26 -8.43
C HIS A 45 3.65 -5.61 -7.04
N GLU A 46 4.75 -5.21 -6.41
CA GLU A 46 4.77 -4.60 -5.06
C GLU A 46 3.84 -3.37 -4.96
N GLY A 47 3.74 -2.58 -6.03
CA GLY A 47 2.81 -1.44 -6.10
C GLY A 47 1.34 -1.81 -5.87
N SER A 48 0.92 -3.04 -6.18
CA SER A 48 -0.43 -3.52 -5.86
C SER A 48 -0.60 -3.80 -4.37
N ILE A 49 0.46 -4.28 -3.71
CA ILE A 49 0.48 -4.48 -2.25
C ILE A 49 0.42 -3.12 -1.56
N TYR A 50 1.24 -2.17 -2.00
CA TYR A 50 1.21 -0.79 -1.51
C TYR A 50 -0.16 -0.14 -1.68
N HIS A 51 -0.80 -0.33 -2.83
CA HIS A 51 -2.15 0.19 -3.07
C HIS A 51 -3.17 -0.37 -2.07
N HIS A 52 -3.14 -1.67 -1.76
CA HIS A 52 -4.10 -2.30 -0.84
C HIS A 52 -3.80 -2.08 0.66
N PHE A 53 -2.58 -1.68 1.01
CA PHE A 53 -2.23 -1.25 2.36
C PHE A 53 -2.48 0.24 2.58
N TRP A 54 -2.08 1.11 1.63
CA TRP A 54 -2.09 2.56 1.82
C TRP A 54 -3.08 3.34 0.96
N GLY A 55 -3.58 2.77 -0.13
CA GLY A 55 -4.51 3.47 -1.04
C GLY A 55 -5.73 4.02 -0.29
N ARG A 56 -6.15 3.34 0.78
CA ARG A 56 -7.21 3.78 1.67
C ARG A 56 -6.96 5.10 2.39
N PHE A 57 -5.70 5.48 2.66
CA PHE A 57 -5.37 6.76 3.31
C PHE A 57 -5.33 7.93 2.33
N LEU A 58 -5.26 7.64 1.03
CA LEU A 58 -5.11 8.63 -0.03
C LEU A 58 -6.46 8.97 -0.69
N GLU A 59 -7.51 8.20 -0.42
CA GLU A 59 -8.88 8.44 -0.89
C GLU A 59 -9.84 8.62 0.30
N PRO A 60 -10.76 9.60 0.26
CA PRO A 60 -11.79 9.74 1.28
C PRO A 60 -12.67 8.48 1.33
N GLN A 61 -12.68 7.80 2.48
CA GLN A 61 -13.60 6.71 2.72
C GLN A 61 -14.80 7.22 3.52
N PHE A 62 -16.01 6.84 3.08
CA PHE A 62 -17.24 7.24 3.75
C PHE A 62 -17.52 6.39 5.00
N ASP A 63 -16.87 5.24 5.12
CA ASP A 63 -17.01 4.30 6.24
C ASP A 63 -15.75 4.29 7.11
N GLU A 64 -15.92 4.19 8.42
CA GLU A 64 -14.83 3.99 9.37
C GLU A 64 -14.35 2.52 9.26
N PRO A 65 -13.14 2.26 8.76
CA PRO A 65 -12.73 0.89 8.49
C PRO A 65 -12.52 0.11 9.79
N GLU A 66 -13.23 -1.00 9.98
CA GLU A 66 -12.94 -1.96 11.07
C GLU A 66 -11.51 -2.52 10.96
N TYR A 67 -10.93 -2.50 9.74
CA TYR A 67 -9.60 -3.01 9.44
C TYR A 67 -8.75 -1.99 8.69
N SER A 68 -7.45 -1.95 9.01
CA SER A 68 -6.49 -0.95 8.52
C SER A 68 -6.10 -1.11 7.04
N ASN A 69 -6.29 -2.29 6.46
CA ASN A 69 -5.92 -2.58 5.07
C ASN A 69 -6.98 -3.44 4.37
N ASP A 70 -6.96 -3.42 3.03
CA ASP A 70 -7.94 -4.14 2.21
C ASP A 70 -7.85 -5.65 2.36
N PHE A 71 -6.66 -6.20 2.64
CA PHE A 71 -6.49 -7.64 2.80
C PHE A 71 -7.17 -8.16 4.06
N ALA A 72 -6.99 -7.47 5.18
CA ALA A 72 -7.67 -7.77 6.44
C ALA A 72 -9.20 -7.67 6.27
N ALA A 73 -9.68 -6.59 5.66
CA ALA A 73 -11.10 -6.41 5.37
C ALA A 73 -11.64 -7.53 4.47
N TRP A 74 -10.93 -7.90 3.41
CA TRP A 74 -11.33 -8.97 2.49
C TRP A 74 -11.40 -10.33 3.20
N VAL A 75 -10.40 -10.69 4.01
CA VAL A 75 -10.39 -11.95 4.77
C VAL A 75 -11.58 -12.02 5.72
N TYR A 76 -11.90 -10.92 6.41
CA TYR A 76 -13.08 -10.88 7.28
C TYR A 76 -14.38 -11.02 6.49
N HIS A 77 -14.61 -10.17 5.49
CA HIS A 77 -15.91 -10.12 4.80
C HIS A 77 -16.15 -11.27 3.82
N ARG A 78 -15.11 -11.87 3.23
CA ARG A 78 -15.24 -12.93 2.21
C ARG A 78 -14.99 -14.32 2.75
N LEU A 79 -14.10 -14.47 3.71
CA LEU A 79 -13.72 -15.78 4.25
C LEU A 79 -14.26 -16.01 5.66
N ASN A 80 -14.80 -14.98 6.31
CA ASN A 80 -15.32 -15.04 7.69
C ASN A 80 -14.26 -15.47 8.72
N GLU A 81 -12.98 -15.16 8.44
CA GLU A 81 -11.82 -15.56 9.23
C GLU A 81 -11.34 -14.40 10.11
N LYS A 82 -12.10 -14.09 11.16
CA LYS A 82 -11.85 -12.93 12.04
C LYS A 82 -10.43 -12.90 12.63
N ALA A 83 -9.97 -14.02 13.18
CA ALA A 83 -8.64 -14.07 13.81
C ALA A 83 -7.50 -13.83 12.81
N LEU A 84 -7.68 -14.19 11.55
CA LEU A 84 -6.69 -13.89 10.51
C LEU A 84 -6.77 -12.43 10.07
N ALA A 85 -7.98 -11.88 9.94
CA ALA A 85 -8.19 -10.47 9.63
C ALA A 85 -7.54 -9.55 10.68
N GLU A 86 -7.74 -9.85 11.97
CA GLU A 86 -7.09 -9.12 13.07
C GLU A 86 -5.56 -9.16 12.95
N LYS A 87 -4.98 -10.34 12.68
CA LYS A 87 -3.53 -10.49 12.48
C LYS A 87 -3.01 -9.69 11.30
N LEU A 88 -3.75 -9.69 10.18
CA LEU A 88 -3.38 -8.91 9.00
C LEU A 88 -3.53 -7.39 9.23
N SER A 89 -4.45 -6.98 10.10
CA SER A 89 -4.68 -5.56 10.41
C SER A 89 -3.57 -4.93 11.25
N VAL A 90 -2.79 -5.72 11.98
CA VAL A 90 -1.69 -5.24 12.82
C VAL A 90 -0.40 -5.04 12.00
N ILE A 91 -0.37 -5.48 10.75
CA ILE A 91 0.81 -5.32 9.89
C ILE A 91 0.94 -3.83 9.52
N ASP A 92 1.99 -3.20 10.04
CA ASP A 92 2.47 -1.87 9.64
C ASP A 92 3.64 -2.05 8.67
N PRO A 93 3.48 -1.74 7.37
CA PRO A 93 4.45 -2.11 6.34
C PRO A 93 5.50 -1.04 6.00
#